data_AF-A0A6I6IT32-F1
#
_entry.id   AF-A0A6I6IT32-F1
#
_cell.length_a   1.000
_cell.length_b   1.000
_cell.length_c   1.000
_cell.angle_alpha   90.00
_cell.angle_beta   90.00
_cell.angle_gamma   90.00
#
_symmetry.space_group_name_H-M   'P 1'
#
loop_
_entity.id
_entity.type
_entity.pdbx_description
1 polymer ?
#
loop_
_entity_poly.entity_id
_entity_poly.type
_entity_poly.pdbx_seq_one_letter_code
_entity_poly.pdbx_strand_id
1 'polypeptide(L)'
;MLAACAEFPELDATLSDAARAAPYPQLLPVEELNARVGEPRIDAEAADGIEARVAALKARAARLRGTVLDSSTRARMQTGINEI
;
A
#
# COMPACT_ATOMS: atom_id res chain seq x y z
N MET A 1 0.38 15.41 3.19
CA MET A 1 -0.87 14.63 3.05
C MET A 1 -1.99 15.44 3.69
N LEU A 2 -2.78 16.16 2.88
CA LEU A 2 -4.00 16.88 3.32
C LEU A 2 -5.22 16.55 2.45
N ALA A 3 -5.04 15.79 1.36
CA ALA A 3 -6.12 15.49 0.40
C ALA A 3 -7.22 14.55 0.96
N ALA A 4 -6.98 13.90 2.09
CA ALA A 4 -7.98 13.04 2.74
C ALA A 4 -8.99 13.81 3.60
N CYS A 5 -8.76 15.09 3.88
CA CYS A 5 -9.67 15.95 4.64
C CYS A 5 -10.48 16.92 3.75
N ALA A 6 -10.59 16.62 2.45
CA ALA A 6 -11.39 17.44 1.55
C ALA A 6 -12.88 17.27 1.84
N GLU A 7 -13.63 18.36 1.74
CA GLU A 7 -15.09 18.34 1.79
C GLU A 7 -15.63 17.43 0.68
N PHE A 8 -16.61 16.60 1.02
CA PHE A 8 -17.22 15.68 0.07
C PHE A 8 -17.94 16.50 -1.02
N PRO A 9 -17.71 16.25 -2.31
CA PRO A 9 -18.39 16.99 -3.36
C PRO A 9 -19.90 16.70 -3.33
N GLU A 10 -20.75 17.72 -3.49
CA GLU A 10 -22.21 17.55 -3.60
C GLU A 10 -22.58 16.87 -4.93
N LEU A 11 -22.45 15.53 -4.96
CA LEU A 11 -22.73 14.73 -6.16
C LEU A 11 -24.22 14.67 -6.49
N ASP A 12 -25.09 14.77 -5.48
CA ASP A 12 -26.54 14.68 -5.67
C ASP A 12 -27.11 15.78 -6.57
N ALA A 13 -26.52 16.98 -6.53
CA ALA A 13 -26.90 18.10 -7.38
C ALA A 13 -26.45 17.93 -8.85
N THR A 14 -25.52 17.00 -9.12
CA THR A 14 -24.94 16.76 -10.45
C THR A 14 -25.54 15.56 -11.17
N LEU A 15 -26.30 14.72 -10.47
CA LEU A 15 -26.93 13.53 -11.05
C LEU A 15 -28.23 13.91 -11.76
N SER A 16 -28.35 13.58 -13.04
CA SER A 16 -29.60 13.73 -13.78
C SER A 16 -30.65 12.73 -13.30
N ASP A 17 -31.93 13.06 -13.48
CA ASP A 17 -33.04 12.16 -13.15
C ASP A 17 -32.93 10.83 -13.90
N ALA A 18 -32.45 10.86 -15.15
CA ALA A 18 -32.19 9.67 -15.96
C ALA A 18 -31.08 8.79 -15.36
N ALA A 19 -30.01 9.40 -14.82
CA ALA A 19 -28.95 8.64 -14.15
C ALA A 19 -29.44 8.03 -12.82
N ARG A 20 -30.31 8.73 -12.10
CA ARG A 20 -30.90 8.25 -10.84
C ARG A 20 -31.87 7.08 -11.06
N ALA A 21 -32.59 7.08 -12.19
CA ALA A 21 -33.51 6.02 -12.57
C ALA A 21 -32.85 4.88 -13.37
N ALA A 22 -31.56 4.99 -13.69
CA ALA A 22 -30.85 3.98 -14.48
C ALA A 22 -30.77 2.64 -13.73
N PRO A 23 -30.89 1.50 -14.42
CA PRO A 23 -30.65 0.21 -13.80
C PRO A 23 -29.20 0.12 -13.33
N TYR A 24 -28.98 -0.67 -12.28
CA TYR A 24 -27.64 -0.93 -11.79
C TYR A 24 -26.77 -1.57 -12.89
N PRO A 25 -25.51 -1.15 -13.05
CA PRO A 25 -24.65 -1.70 -14.10
C PRO A 25 -24.40 -3.19 -13.88
N GLN A 26 -24.31 -3.93 -14.98
CA GLN A 26 -23.84 -5.31 -14.93
C GLN A 26 -22.34 -5.31 -14.68
N LEU A 27 -21.90 -5.98 -13.61
CA LEU A 27 -20.49 -6.13 -13.31
C LEU A 27 -19.90 -7.23 -14.18
N LEU A 28 -18.78 -6.94 -14.84
CA LEU A 28 -18.02 -7.95 -15.58
C LEU A 28 -17.12 -8.74 -14.62
N PRO A 29 -16.90 -10.05 -14.86
CA PRO A 29 -15.86 -10.80 -14.19
C PRO A 29 -14.48 -10.15 -14.35
N VAL A 30 -13.65 -10.25 -13.32
CA VAL A 30 -12.32 -9.61 -13.29
C VAL A 30 -11.42 -10.17 -14.40
N GLU A 31 -11.57 -11.44 -14.72
CA GLU A 31 -10.82 -12.12 -15.78
C GLU A 31 -11.13 -11.52 -17.16
N GLU A 32 -12.39 -11.17 -17.42
CA GLU A 32 -12.80 -10.51 -18.66
C GLU A 32 -12.26 -9.09 -18.77
N LEU A 33 -12.14 -8.38 -17.65
CA LEU A 33 -11.51 -7.06 -17.61
C LEU A 33 -10.01 -7.19 -17.89
N ASN A 34 -9.32 -8.12 -17.22
CA ASN A 34 -7.90 -8.34 -17.39
C ASN A 34 -7.53 -8.73 -18.83
N ALA A 35 -8.38 -9.50 -19.53
CA ALA A 35 -8.17 -9.82 -20.94
C ALA A 35 -8.22 -8.60 -21.88
N ARG A 36 -8.86 -7.50 -21.45
CA ARG A 36 -9.01 -6.26 -22.22
C ARG A 36 -8.01 -5.18 -21.82
N VAL A 37 -7.42 -5.29 -20.63
CA VAL A 37 -6.38 -4.37 -20.17
C VAL A 37 -5.03 -4.89 -20.67
N GLY A 38 -4.17 -3.98 -21.14
CA GLY A 38 -2.81 -4.33 -21.54
C GLY A 38 -1.97 -4.79 -20.34
N GLU A 39 -0.82 -5.41 -20.62
CA GLU A 39 0.12 -5.79 -19.56
C GLU A 39 0.45 -4.58 -18.66
N PRO A 40 0.47 -4.77 -17.33
CA PRO A 40 0.91 -3.74 -16.40
C PRO A 40 2.34 -3.33 -16.76
N ARG A 41 2.54 -2.04 -17.05
CA ARG A 41 3.87 -1.51 -17.34
C ARG A 41 4.33 -0.62 -16.19
N ILE A 42 5.55 -0.86 -15.77
CA ILE A 42 6.32 0.07 -14.95
C ILE A 42 7.01 1.01 -15.94
N ASP A 43 6.84 2.32 -15.76
CA ASP A 43 7.62 3.30 -16.50
C ASP A 43 9.03 3.44 -15.88
N ALA A 44 9.94 4.08 -16.62
CA ALA A 44 11.34 4.20 -16.18
C ALA A 44 11.46 4.91 -14.82
N GLU A 45 10.63 5.93 -14.58
CA GLU A 45 10.63 6.67 -13.31
C GLU A 45 10.21 5.80 -12.12
N ALA A 46 9.16 4.99 -12.29
CA ALA A 46 8.72 4.06 -11.27
C ALA A 46 9.77 2.96 -11.00
N ALA A 47 10.48 2.50 -12.03
CA ALA A 47 11.57 1.54 -11.87
C ALA A 47 12.69 2.12 -11.01
N ASP A 48 13.17 3.32 -11.35
CA ASP A 48 14.23 4.02 -10.60
C ASP A 48 13.82 4.26 -9.13
N GLY A 49 12.56 4.66 -8.92
CA GLY A 49 12.01 4.85 -7.57
C GLY A 49 11.97 3.57 -6.74
N ILE A 50 11.66 2.43 -7.35
CA ILE A 50 11.69 1.12 -6.68
C ILE A 50 13.13 0.73 -6.33
N GLU A 51 14.07 0.90 -7.25
CA GLU A 51 15.48 0.59 -7.01
C GLU A 51 16.08 1.43 -5.87
N ALA A 52 15.79 2.74 -5.86
CA ALA A 52 16.21 3.63 -4.78
C ALA A 52 15.65 3.20 -3.42
N ARG A 53 14.38 2.78 -3.37
CA ARG A 53 13.75 2.26 -2.15
C ARG A 53 14.41 0.96 -1.69
N VAL A 54 14.72 0.06 -2.62
CA VAL A 54 15.44 -1.20 -2.32
C VAL A 54 16.81 -0.90 -1.73
N ALA A 55 17.56 0.04 -2.31
CA ALA A 55 18.88 0.44 -1.80
C ALA A 55 18.77 1.01 -0.37
N ALA A 56 17.81 1.90 -0.12
CA ALA A 56 17.57 2.48 1.20
C ALA A 56 17.20 1.41 2.25
N LEU A 57 16.36 0.43 1.89
CA LEU A 57 15.99 -0.68 2.77
C LEU A 57 17.19 -1.57 3.09
N LYS A 58 18.03 -1.90 2.10
CA LYS A 58 19.27 -2.66 2.32
C LYS A 58 20.25 -1.93 3.24
N ALA A 59 20.42 -0.62 3.05
CA ALA A 59 21.26 0.21 3.91
C ALA A 59 20.73 0.26 5.35
N ARG A 60 19.41 0.42 5.53
CA ARG A 60 18.78 0.37 6.85
C ARG A 60 18.98 -1.00 7.52
N ALA A 61 18.78 -2.09 6.78
CA ALA A 61 19.01 -3.43 7.30
C ALA A 61 20.47 -3.63 7.74
N ALA A 62 21.45 -3.15 6.95
CA ALA A 62 22.86 -3.22 7.34
C ALA A 62 23.14 -2.51 8.67
N ARG A 63 22.53 -1.33 8.89
CA ARG A 63 22.65 -0.60 10.17
C ARG A 63 22.01 -1.37 11.34
N LEU A 64 20.91 -2.07 11.09
CA LEU A 64 20.17 -2.82 12.11
C LEU A 64 20.78 -4.19 12.43
N ARG A 65 21.68 -4.72 11.59
CA ARG A 65 22.33 -6.02 11.81
C ARG A 65 23.31 -6.05 13.00
N GLY A 66 23.67 -4.91 13.56
CA GLY A 66 24.45 -4.83 14.79
C GLY A 66 23.65 -5.23 16.03
N THR A 67 24.33 -5.39 17.17
CA THR A 67 23.68 -5.54 18.48
C THR A 67 22.97 -4.23 18.86
N VAL A 68 21.66 -4.16 18.60
CA VAL A 68 20.80 -3.02 18.99
C VAL A 68 20.38 -3.12 20.47
N LEU A 69 20.47 -4.32 21.04
CA LEU A 69 20.20 -4.59 22.45
C LEU A 69 21.52 -4.77 23.20
N ASP A 70 21.65 -4.09 24.33
CA ASP A 70 22.70 -4.37 25.28
C ASP A 70 22.52 -5.77 25.91
N SER A 71 23.59 -6.28 26.52
CA SER A 71 23.61 -7.63 27.10
C SER A 71 22.58 -7.81 28.22
N SER A 72 22.30 -6.77 29.01
CA SER A 72 21.35 -6.86 30.12
C SER A 72 19.90 -6.95 29.61
N THR A 73 19.56 -6.15 28.59
CA THR A 73 18.24 -6.22 27.94
C THR A 73 18.02 -7.56 27.27
N ARG A 74 19.04 -8.11 26.59
CA ARG A 74 18.98 -9.43 25.98
C ARG A 74 18.76 -10.55 27.01
N ALA A 75 19.47 -10.51 28.13
CA ALA A 75 19.32 -11.50 29.20
C ALA A 75 17.89 -11.50 29.76
N ARG A 76 17.31 -10.31 30.02
CA ARG A 76 15.92 -10.17 30.49
C ARG A 76 14.90 -10.81 29.53
N MET A 77 15.06 -10.59 28.22
CA MET A 77 14.16 -11.18 27.22
C MET A 77 14.29 -12.71 27.18
N GLN A 78 15.51 -13.24 27.27
CA GLN A 78 15.74 -14.70 27.28
C GLN A 78 15.15 -15.37 28.51
N THR A 79 15.26 -14.73 29.69
CA THR A 79 14.61 -15.22 30.91
C THR A 79 13.10 -15.30 30.73
N GLY A 80 12.45 -14.25 30.22
CA GLY A 80 11.00 -14.24 30.03
C GLY A 80 10.46 -15.27 29.03
N ILE A 81 11.30 -15.79 28.11
CA ILE A 81 10.92 -16.86 27.17
C ILE A 81 11.02 -18.24 27.82
N ASN A 82 11.97 -18.43 28.74
CA ASN A 82 12.22 -19.72 29.40
C ASN A 82 11.30 -19.98 30.61
N GLU A 83 10.57 -18.97 31.08
CA GLU A 83 9.62 -19.07 32.20
C GLU A 83 8.18 -19.40 31.75
N ILE A 84 7.97 -19.71 30.46
CA ILE A 84 6.71 -20.21 29.86
C ILE A 84 6.84 -21.71 29.59
#